data_AF-A0A2C6KSW3-F1
#
_entry.id   AF-A0A2C6KSW3-F1
#
_cell.length_a   1.000
_cell.length_b   1.000
_cell.length_c   1.000
_cell.angle_alpha   90.00
_cell.angle_beta   90.00
_cell.angle_gamma   90.00
#
_symmetry.space_group_name_H-M   'P 1'
#
loop_
_entity.id
_entity.type
_entity.pdbx_description
1 polymer ?
#
loop_
_entity_poly.entity_id
_entity_poly.type
_entity_poly.pdbx_seq_one_letter_code
_entity_poly.pdbx_strand_id
1 'polypeptide(L)'
;MDANDLLRKAESSARGRRPFYDQGRLVYEWEQSLDEVHLYLKQPEGIKAKDMDIDITPTSLRVGIRGRPPLFSAPTESTVNVDSSLWMIEDGELHILLCKMKKGEVWSAALRGHGGALDPFSQAIQVRDSVVAHERCAAAVQQEVQKKMMLERFQEENPGFDFSSATFTGNAPDPRTFMGGISYK
;
A
#
# COMPACT_ATOMS: atom_id res chain seq x y z
N MET A 1 14.60 -21.38 8.03
CA MET A 1 14.20 -20.01 8.42
C MET A 1 13.12 -20.13 9.46
N ASP A 2 13.29 -19.50 10.61
CA ASP A 2 12.41 -19.66 11.77
C ASP A 2 11.28 -18.62 11.76
N ALA A 3 10.13 -18.95 12.37
CA ALA A 3 8.93 -18.11 12.37
C ALA A 3 9.16 -16.68 12.91
N ASN A 4 10.14 -16.50 13.80
CA ASN A 4 10.52 -15.19 14.34
C ASN A 4 11.18 -14.28 13.30
N ASP A 5 11.89 -14.84 12.32
CA ASP A 5 12.48 -14.09 11.21
C ASP A 5 11.41 -13.62 10.20
N LEU A 6 10.36 -14.43 10.02
CA LEU A 6 9.21 -14.06 9.19
C LEU A 6 8.38 -12.93 9.82
N LEU A 7 8.13 -12.99 11.14
CA LEU A 7 7.44 -11.92 11.88
C LEU A 7 8.21 -10.60 11.81
N ARG A 8 9.52 -10.63 12.03
CA ARG A 8 10.36 -9.42 11.99
C ARG A 8 10.45 -8.79 10.59
N LYS A 9 10.40 -9.62 9.54
CA LYS A 9 10.29 -9.17 8.14
C LYS A 9 8.91 -8.63 7.80
N ALA A 10 7.85 -9.24 8.32
CA ALA A 10 6.49 -8.70 8.19
C ALA A 10 6.40 -7.33 8.89
N GLU A 11 7.00 -7.18 10.08
CA GLU A 11 7.04 -5.93 10.84
C GLU A 11 7.79 -4.83 10.07
N SER A 12 8.93 -5.18 9.48
CA SER A 12 9.68 -4.27 8.61
C SER A 12 8.92 -3.94 7.32
N SER A 13 8.16 -4.88 6.75
CA SER A 13 7.39 -4.68 5.51
C SER A 13 6.09 -3.91 5.75
N ALA A 14 5.56 -3.96 6.97
CA ALA A 14 4.46 -3.12 7.44
C ALA A 14 4.92 -1.69 7.77
N ARG A 15 6.19 -1.52 8.18
CA ARG A 15 6.86 -0.24 8.43
C ARG A 15 7.70 0.21 7.22
N GLY A 16 7.04 0.60 6.13
CA GLY A 16 7.70 1.24 4.99
C GLY A 16 6.95 1.08 3.67
N ARG A 17 7.59 1.53 2.59
CA ARG A 17 7.11 1.33 1.22
C ARG A 17 7.23 -0.15 0.84
N ARG A 18 6.14 -0.72 0.33
CA ARG A 18 6.04 -2.12 -0.11
C ARG A 18 6.34 -2.21 -1.61
N PRO A 19 7.35 -2.96 -2.05
CA PRO A 19 7.64 -3.10 -3.46
C PRO A 19 6.63 -4.00 -4.16
N PHE A 20 6.28 -3.66 -5.40
CA PHE A 20 5.55 -4.52 -6.33
C PHE A 20 6.45 -4.88 -7.52
N TYR A 21 6.58 -6.18 -7.76
CA TYR A 21 7.35 -6.72 -8.87
C TYR A 21 6.43 -7.33 -9.92
N ASP A 22 6.71 -7.04 -11.18
CA ASP A 22 6.12 -7.73 -12.32
C ASP A 22 7.25 -8.35 -13.16
N GLN A 23 7.14 -9.65 -13.45
CA GLN A 23 8.16 -10.40 -14.20
C GLN A 23 9.61 -10.22 -13.70
N GLY A 24 9.80 -10.07 -12.38
CA GLY A 24 11.12 -9.87 -11.76
C GLY A 24 11.62 -8.41 -11.75
N ARG A 25 10.86 -7.47 -12.32
CA ARG A 25 11.18 -6.04 -12.35
C ARG A 25 10.38 -5.29 -11.29
N LEU A 26 11.06 -4.44 -10.51
CA LEU A 26 10.39 -3.49 -9.63
C LEU A 26 9.59 -2.49 -10.47
N VAL A 27 8.28 -2.48 -10.31
CA VAL A 27 7.37 -1.59 -11.05
C VAL A 27 7.11 -0.32 -10.24
N TYR A 28 6.73 -0.49 -8.98
CA TYR A 28 6.49 0.61 -8.05
C TYR A 28 6.66 0.13 -6.60
N GLU A 29 6.82 1.06 -5.68
CA GLU A 29 6.69 0.84 -4.25
C GLU A 29 5.44 1.57 -3.76
N TRP A 30 4.78 1.08 -2.72
CA TRP A 30 3.55 1.72 -2.24
C TRP A 30 3.39 1.62 -0.74
N GLU A 31 2.71 2.60 -0.16
CA GLU A 31 2.29 2.58 1.23
C GLU A 31 0.90 3.18 1.38
N GLN A 32 0.35 3.13 2.58
CA GLN A 32 -0.97 3.68 2.86
C GLN A 32 -1.07 4.16 4.31
N SER A 33 -1.95 5.15 4.51
CA SER A 33 -2.46 5.61 5.80
C SER A 33 -3.94 5.24 5.92
N LEU A 34 -4.61 5.80 6.93
CA LEU A 34 -6.07 5.73 7.07
C LEU A 34 -6.83 6.25 5.84
N ASP A 35 -6.36 7.32 5.24
CA ASP A 35 -7.07 8.11 4.24
C ASP A 35 -6.41 8.12 2.86
N GLU A 36 -5.14 7.72 2.77
CA GLU A 36 -4.36 7.85 1.53
C GLU A 36 -3.63 6.55 1.16
N VAL A 37 -3.34 6.41 -0.14
CA VAL A 37 -2.43 5.41 -0.69
C VAL A 37 -1.40 6.13 -1.54
N HIS A 38 -0.13 5.91 -1.26
CA HIS A 38 0.98 6.49 -2.02
C HIS A 38 1.64 5.42 -2.87
N LEU A 39 1.92 5.74 -4.14
CA LEU A 39 2.72 4.93 -5.04
C LEU A 39 3.95 5.71 -5.49
N TYR A 40 5.08 5.04 -5.53
CA TYR A 40 6.39 5.59 -5.87
C TYR A 40 6.98 4.79 -7.03
N LEU A 41 7.32 5.47 -8.12
CA LEU A 41 7.87 4.87 -9.32
C LEU A 41 9.16 5.55 -9.69
N LYS A 42 10.24 4.77 -9.83
CA LYS A 42 11.48 5.30 -10.38
C LYS A 42 11.30 5.63 -11.85
N GLN A 43 11.41 6.92 -12.19
CA GLN A 43 11.26 7.34 -13.57
C GLN A 43 12.50 6.91 -14.39
N PRO A 44 12.34 6.49 -15.66
CA PRO A 44 13.48 6.33 -16.55
C PRO A 44 14.18 7.67 -16.77
N GLU A 45 15.52 7.67 -16.81
CA GLU A 45 16.30 8.89 -17.04
C GLU A 45 15.85 9.64 -18.31
N GLY A 46 15.69 10.96 -18.19
CA GLY A 46 15.33 11.83 -19.32
C GLY A 46 13.84 12.00 -19.60
N ILE A 47 12.95 11.29 -18.89
CA ILE A 47 11.50 11.52 -18.97
C ILE A 47 11.12 12.72 -18.11
N LYS A 48 10.35 13.67 -18.68
CA LYS A 48 9.82 14.83 -17.96
C LYS A 48 8.34 14.62 -17.65
N ALA A 49 7.80 15.39 -16.70
CA ALA A 49 6.38 15.37 -16.33
C ALA A 49 5.43 15.50 -17.54
N LYS A 50 5.78 16.33 -18.54
CA LYS A 50 4.99 16.52 -19.77
C LYS A 50 4.85 15.28 -20.64
N ASP A 51 5.77 14.33 -20.50
CA ASP A 51 5.83 13.10 -21.29
C ASP A 51 5.11 11.96 -20.56
N MET A 52 4.64 12.19 -19.34
CA MET A 52 3.88 11.22 -18.55
C MET A 52 2.40 11.25 -18.94
N ASP A 53 1.83 10.06 -19.08
CA ASP A 53 0.39 9.82 -19.23
C ASP A 53 -0.09 9.09 -17.97
N ILE A 54 -0.66 9.85 -17.04
CA ILE A 54 -1.20 9.34 -15.78
C ILE A 54 -2.68 9.67 -15.75
N ASP A 55 -3.49 8.63 -15.63
CA ASP A 55 -4.95 8.73 -15.65
C ASP A 55 -5.49 8.05 -14.40
N ILE A 56 -6.05 8.88 -13.51
CA ILE A 56 -6.64 8.47 -12.24
C ILE A 56 -8.14 8.52 -12.41
N THR A 57 -8.80 7.37 -12.32
CA THR A 57 -10.26 7.29 -12.27
C THR A 57 -10.69 6.85 -10.87
N PRO A 58 -11.99 6.96 -10.51
CA PRO A 58 -12.46 6.53 -9.20
C PRO A 58 -12.15 5.07 -8.89
N THR A 59 -11.93 4.21 -9.89
CA THR A 59 -11.71 2.77 -9.67
C THR A 59 -10.51 2.20 -10.43
N SER A 60 -9.66 3.04 -11.04
CA SER A 60 -8.49 2.57 -11.78
C SER A 60 -7.38 3.59 -11.84
N LEU A 61 -6.15 3.09 -11.97
CA LEU A 61 -4.96 3.88 -12.23
C LEU A 61 -4.27 3.36 -13.49
N ARG A 62 -4.00 4.25 -14.45
CA ARG A 62 -3.12 4.01 -15.58
C ARG A 62 -1.89 4.90 -15.45
N VAL A 63 -0.72 4.31 -15.62
CA VAL A 63 0.57 5.01 -15.64
C VAL A 63 1.31 4.60 -16.91
N GLY A 64 1.78 5.58 -17.67
CA GLY A 64 2.48 5.34 -18.93
C GLY A 64 3.27 6.56 -19.41
N ILE A 65 4.01 6.38 -20.49
CA ILE A 65 4.71 7.47 -21.18
C ILE A 65 3.94 7.76 -22.46
N ARG A 66 3.67 9.03 -22.75
CA ARG A 66 2.96 9.47 -23.96
C ARG A 66 3.63 8.91 -25.22
N GLY A 67 2.83 8.30 -26.08
CA GLY A 67 3.31 7.67 -27.32
C GLY A 67 3.92 6.27 -27.15
N ARG A 68 3.91 5.70 -25.94
CA ARG A 68 4.29 4.30 -25.66
C ARG A 68 3.11 3.55 -25.04
N PRO A 69 3.12 2.20 -25.07
CA PRO A 69 2.19 1.42 -24.27
C PRO A 69 2.27 1.83 -22.79
N PRO A 70 1.14 1.82 -22.06
CA PRO A 70 1.15 2.13 -20.64
C PRO A 70 2.04 1.14 -19.89
N LEU A 71 2.74 1.63 -18.86
CA LEU A 71 3.55 0.80 -17.98
C LEU A 71 2.66 -0.23 -17.28
N PHE A 72 1.52 0.23 -16.77
CA PHE A 72 0.42 -0.61 -16.31
C PHE A 72 -0.90 0.16 -16.34
N SER A 73 -2.00 -0.59 -16.37
CA SER A 73 -3.35 -0.08 -16.22
C SER A 73 -4.15 -1.10 -15.43
N ALA A 74 -4.48 -0.79 -14.18
CA ALA A 74 -5.12 -1.73 -13.28
C ALA A 74 -6.21 -1.05 -12.42
N PRO A 75 -7.24 -1.79 -11.99
CA PRO A 75 -8.20 -1.28 -11.03
C PRO A 75 -7.53 -0.95 -9.69
N THR A 76 -7.98 0.10 -9.02
CA THR A 76 -7.63 0.33 -7.61
C THR A 76 -8.32 -0.71 -6.73
N GLU A 77 -7.82 -0.94 -5.52
CA GLU A 77 -8.45 -1.91 -4.60
C GLU A 77 -9.88 -1.49 -4.25
N SER A 78 -10.08 -0.19 -4.02
CA SER A 78 -11.36 0.44 -3.73
C SER A 78 -11.46 1.81 -4.37
N THR A 79 -12.58 2.50 -4.16
CA THR A 79 -12.87 3.79 -4.79
C THR A 79 -12.00 4.92 -4.23
N VAL A 80 -11.45 5.75 -5.11
CA VAL A 80 -10.64 6.93 -4.77
C VAL A 80 -11.37 8.23 -5.12
N ASN A 81 -11.07 9.28 -4.37
CA ASN A 81 -11.49 10.63 -4.69
C ASN A 81 -10.50 11.23 -5.70
N VAL A 82 -10.89 11.31 -6.97
CA VAL A 82 -10.01 11.79 -8.04
C VAL A 82 -9.62 13.25 -7.84
N ASP A 83 -10.54 14.10 -7.38
CA ASP A 83 -10.29 15.54 -7.22
C ASP A 83 -9.29 15.85 -6.10
N SER A 84 -9.19 14.96 -5.11
CA SER A 84 -8.20 15.06 -4.02
C SER A 84 -6.92 14.27 -4.28
N SER A 85 -6.95 13.37 -5.27
CA SER A 85 -5.77 12.61 -5.67
C SER A 85 -4.86 13.45 -6.56
N LEU A 86 -3.56 13.27 -6.44
CA LEU A 86 -2.57 14.04 -7.18
C LEU A 86 -1.36 13.19 -7.55
N TRP A 87 -0.61 13.66 -8.54
CA TRP A 87 0.69 13.07 -8.86
C TRP A 87 1.71 14.18 -9.11
N MET A 88 2.96 13.87 -8.79
CA MET A 88 4.08 14.79 -8.92
C MET A 88 5.36 14.02 -9.17
N ILE A 89 6.37 14.71 -9.70
CA ILE A 89 7.71 14.16 -9.89
C ILE A 89 8.67 14.98 -9.06
N GLU A 90 9.37 14.31 -8.14
CA GLU A 90 10.40 14.90 -7.29
C GLU A 90 11.67 14.07 -7.41
N ASP A 91 12.82 14.72 -7.64
CA ASP A 91 14.15 14.10 -7.68
C ASP A 91 14.28 12.83 -8.54
N GLY A 92 13.46 12.72 -9.59
CA GLY A 92 13.47 11.57 -10.48
C GLY A 92 12.56 10.41 -10.05
N GLU A 93 11.68 10.64 -9.10
CA GLU A 93 10.69 9.70 -8.64
C GLU A 93 9.29 10.26 -8.90
N LEU A 94 8.46 9.46 -9.56
CA LEU A 94 7.04 9.75 -9.72
C LEU A 94 6.31 9.31 -8.45
N HIS A 95 5.70 10.26 -7.78
CA HIS A 95 4.85 10.04 -6.61
C HIS A 95 3.38 10.25 -6.99
N ILE A 96 2.56 9.25 -6.73
CA ILE A 96 1.11 9.28 -6.95
C ILE A 96 0.44 9.12 -5.58
N LEU A 97 -0.41 10.06 -5.22
CA LEU A 97 -1.22 10.06 -4.01
C LEU A 97 -2.68 9.82 -4.41
N LEU A 98 -3.26 8.74 -3.89
CA LEU A 98 -4.66 8.38 -4.07
C LEU A 98 -5.42 8.58 -2.76
N CYS A 99 -6.40 9.49 -2.75
CA CYS A 99 -7.26 9.69 -1.58
C CYS A 99 -8.37 8.63 -1.55
N LYS A 100 -8.48 7.87 -0.47
CA LYS A 100 -9.53 6.87 -0.28
C LYS A 100 -10.88 7.56 -0.08
N MET A 101 -11.91 7.12 -0.80
CA MET A 101 -13.29 7.54 -0.49
C MET A 101 -13.77 6.98 0.86
N LYS A 102 -13.14 5.88 1.30
CA LYS A 102 -13.47 5.15 2.53
C LYS A 102 -12.31 5.24 3.50
N LYS A 103 -12.25 6.31 4.31
CA LYS A 103 -11.27 6.42 5.41
C LYS A 103 -11.31 5.16 6.29
N GLY A 104 -10.14 4.69 6.69
CA GLY A 104 -9.89 3.48 7.50
C GLY A 104 -9.96 2.16 6.75
N GLU A 105 -10.26 2.16 5.45
CA GLU A 105 -10.24 0.92 4.67
C GLU A 105 -8.80 0.46 4.45
N VAL A 106 -8.50 -0.75 4.93
CA VAL A 106 -7.18 -1.38 4.78
C VAL A 106 -7.08 -2.00 3.40
N TRP A 107 -6.19 -1.49 2.55
CA TRP A 107 -5.98 -2.05 1.22
C TRP A 107 -4.97 -3.18 1.26
N SER A 108 -5.26 -4.33 0.64
CA SER A 108 -4.31 -5.44 0.54
C SER A 108 -3.18 -5.15 -0.47
N ALA A 109 -3.49 -4.34 -1.49
CA ALA A 109 -2.61 -3.89 -2.54
C ALA A 109 -2.98 -2.46 -2.97
N ALA A 110 -2.05 -1.71 -3.56
CA ALA A 110 -2.40 -0.44 -4.19
C ALA A 110 -3.35 -0.63 -5.38
N LEU A 111 -3.16 -1.71 -6.14
CA LEU A 111 -3.93 -2.03 -7.33
C LEU A 111 -4.38 -3.50 -7.29
N ARG A 112 -5.61 -3.77 -7.74
CA ARG A 112 -6.18 -5.11 -7.74
C ARG A 112 -5.40 -6.02 -8.67
N GLY A 113 -5.13 -7.24 -8.22
CA GLY A 113 -4.30 -8.20 -8.94
C GLY A 113 -2.81 -8.02 -8.72
N HIS A 114 -2.38 -6.95 -8.04
CA HIS A 114 -0.99 -6.71 -7.67
C HIS A 114 -0.67 -7.17 -6.22
N GLY A 115 -1.63 -7.81 -5.55
CA GLY A 115 -1.54 -8.24 -4.14
C GLY A 115 -0.65 -9.45 -3.85
N GLY A 116 -0.09 -10.10 -4.87
CA GLY A 116 0.84 -11.23 -4.68
C GLY A 116 2.22 -10.84 -4.12
N ALA A 117 2.48 -9.54 -3.93
CA ALA A 117 3.76 -9.01 -3.47
C ALA A 117 3.81 -8.69 -1.96
N LEU A 118 2.79 -9.09 -1.17
CA LEU A 118 2.85 -9.01 0.29
C LEU A 118 3.85 -9.99 0.91
N ASP A 119 4.47 -10.85 0.10
CA ASP A 119 5.46 -11.80 0.54
C ASP A 119 6.81 -11.50 -0.14
N PRO A 120 7.84 -11.10 0.63
CA PRO A 120 9.23 -11.06 0.14
C PRO A 120 9.72 -12.38 -0.46
N PHE A 121 8.92 -13.46 -0.35
CA PHE A 121 9.19 -14.80 -0.86
C PHE A 121 8.47 -15.19 -2.16
N SER A 122 7.63 -14.33 -2.76
CA SER A 122 6.92 -14.70 -4.01
C SER A 122 7.86 -15.03 -5.18
N GLN A 123 9.12 -14.57 -5.16
CA GLN A 123 10.14 -14.93 -6.16
C GLN A 123 10.91 -16.22 -5.88
N ALA A 124 10.76 -16.86 -4.71
CA ALA A 124 11.67 -17.93 -4.29
C ALA A 124 11.15 -19.37 -4.46
N ILE A 125 9.88 -19.64 -4.82
CA ILE A 125 9.31 -20.98 -4.57
C ILE A 125 8.57 -21.62 -5.75
N GLN A 126 9.31 -22.42 -6.53
CA GLN A 126 8.79 -23.48 -7.41
C GLN A 126 8.48 -24.78 -6.63
N VAL A 127 7.81 -24.72 -5.48
CA VAL A 127 7.54 -25.95 -4.69
C VAL A 127 6.10 -25.97 -4.19
N ARG A 128 5.37 -27.01 -4.61
CA ARG A 128 3.91 -27.23 -4.48
C ARG A 128 3.36 -27.30 -3.05
N ASP A 129 4.20 -27.29 -2.00
CA ASP A 129 3.78 -27.44 -0.59
C ASP A 129 3.65 -26.11 0.20
N SER A 130 3.87 -24.94 -0.43
CA SER A 130 4.06 -23.65 0.29
C SER A 130 2.90 -22.64 0.24
N VAL A 131 1.75 -22.96 -0.36
CA VAL A 131 0.61 -22.01 -0.47
C VAL A 131 0.12 -21.49 0.89
N VAL A 132 0.17 -22.34 1.92
CA VAL A 132 -0.26 -22.01 3.28
C VAL A 132 0.70 -21.04 3.98
N ALA A 133 1.99 -21.06 3.62
CA ALA A 133 2.97 -20.13 4.18
C ALA A 133 2.78 -18.72 3.60
N HIS A 134 2.46 -18.63 2.30
CA HIS A 134 2.20 -17.37 1.61
C HIS A 134 0.97 -16.64 2.17
N GLU A 135 -0.16 -17.34 2.34
CA GLU A 135 -1.37 -16.77 2.93
C GLU A 135 -1.16 -16.31 4.37
N ARG A 136 -0.37 -17.06 5.16
CA ARG A 136 -0.04 -16.70 6.55
C ARG A 136 0.84 -15.46 6.64
N CYS A 137 1.82 -15.31 5.75
CA CYS A 137 2.65 -14.10 5.68
C CYS A 137 1.83 -12.88 5.26
N ALA A 138 1.01 -13.00 4.22
CA ALA A 138 0.13 -11.92 3.78
C ALA A 138 -0.85 -11.48 4.89
N ALA A 139 -1.46 -12.43 5.59
CA ALA A 139 -2.34 -12.15 6.72
C ALA A 139 -1.59 -11.49 7.90
N ALA A 140 -0.35 -11.90 8.18
CA ALA A 140 0.47 -11.27 9.20
C ALA A 140 0.81 -9.81 8.86
N VAL A 141 1.25 -9.55 7.62
CA VAL A 141 1.52 -8.18 7.13
C VAL A 141 0.25 -7.32 7.18
N GLN A 142 -0.90 -7.87 6.79
CA GLN A 142 -2.18 -7.15 6.90
C GLN A 142 -2.54 -6.81 8.35
N GLN A 143 -2.39 -7.76 9.28
CA GLN A 143 -2.63 -7.51 10.70
C GLN A 143 -1.75 -6.39 11.23
N GLU A 144 -0.50 -6.29 10.80
CA GLU A 144 0.39 -5.23 11.22
C GLU A 144 0.06 -3.86 10.62
N VAL A 145 -0.29 -3.82 9.33
CA VAL A 145 -0.81 -2.59 8.70
C VAL A 145 -2.06 -2.11 9.42
N GLN A 146 -2.94 -3.04 9.80
CA GLN A 146 -4.15 -2.75 10.54
C GLN A 146 -3.86 -2.21 11.95
N LYS A 147 -2.89 -2.79 12.66
CA LYS A 147 -2.39 -2.27 13.95
C LYS A 147 -1.86 -0.85 13.82
N LYS A 148 -1.07 -0.57 12.77
CA LYS A 148 -0.52 0.77 12.50
C LYS A 148 -1.65 1.79 12.28
N MET A 149 -2.62 1.46 11.43
CA MET A 149 -3.77 2.34 11.17
C MET A 149 -4.62 2.58 12.40
N MET A 150 -4.81 1.56 13.24
CA MET A 150 -5.57 1.70 14.47
C MET A 150 -4.88 2.64 15.47
N LEU A 151 -3.55 2.57 15.54
CA LEU A 151 -2.76 3.47 16.39
C LEU A 151 -2.82 4.92 15.89
N GLU A 152 -2.70 5.11 14.57
CA GLU A 152 -2.85 6.41 13.92
C GLU A 152 -4.22 7.03 14.22
N ARG A 153 -5.30 6.24 14.10
CA ARG A 153 -6.65 6.68 14.43
C ARG A 153 -6.76 7.12 15.89
N PHE A 154 -6.19 6.32 16.81
CA PHE A 154 -6.27 6.62 18.24
C PHE A 154 -5.54 7.92 18.61
N GLN A 155 -4.45 8.23 17.91
CA GLN A 155 -3.74 9.51 18.04
C GLN A 155 -4.60 10.68 17.54
N GLU A 156 -5.27 10.55 16.39
CA GLU A 156 -6.18 11.60 15.87
C GLU A 156 -7.36 11.87 16.82
N GLU A 157 -7.90 10.84 17.46
CA GLU A 157 -9.06 10.96 18.36
C GLU A 157 -8.69 11.49 19.76
N ASN A 158 -7.43 11.42 20.16
CA ASN A 158 -6.95 11.84 21.49
C ASN A 158 -5.83 12.89 21.39
N PRO A 159 -6.13 14.11 20.89
CA PRO A 159 -5.14 15.18 20.78
C PRO A 159 -4.66 15.59 22.18
N GLY A 160 -3.39 15.30 22.49
CA GLY A 160 -2.79 15.57 23.81
C GLY A 160 -2.17 14.36 24.48
N PHE A 161 -2.32 13.17 23.90
CA PHE A 161 -1.61 11.97 24.34
C PHE A 161 -0.67 11.50 23.23
N ASP A 162 0.60 11.24 23.57
CA ASP A 162 1.60 10.72 22.63
C ASP A 162 1.60 9.19 22.64
N PHE A 163 1.16 8.58 21.54
CA PHE A 163 1.16 7.12 21.36
C PHE A 163 2.25 6.64 20.39
N SER A 164 3.24 7.47 20.06
CA SER A 164 4.32 7.11 19.12
C SER A 164 5.14 5.90 19.59
N SER A 165 5.26 5.68 20.90
CA SER A 165 5.95 4.53 21.50
C SER A 165 5.02 3.38 21.90
N ALA A 166 3.72 3.46 21.61
CA ALA A 166 2.77 2.44 22.03
C ALA A 166 2.83 1.21 21.12
N THR A 167 2.72 0.03 21.72
CA THR A 167 2.68 -1.25 21.00
C THR A 167 1.29 -1.85 21.08
N PHE A 168 0.79 -2.32 19.95
CA PHE A 168 -0.50 -3.00 19.88
C PHE A 168 -0.33 -4.50 20.14
N THR A 169 -0.89 -5.02 21.23
CA THR A 169 -0.86 -6.44 21.57
C THR A 169 -2.14 -7.14 21.10
N GLY A 170 -2.01 -8.37 20.58
CA GLY A 170 -3.14 -9.16 20.05
C GLY A 170 -3.52 -8.84 18.60
N ASN A 171 -4.77 -9.19 18.23
CA ASN A 171 -5.32 -8.92 16.90
C ASN A 171 -5.97 -7.54 16.85
N ALA A 172 -5.68 -6.76 15.81
CA ALA A 172 -6.30 -5.45 15.65
C ALA A 172 -7.72 -5.60 15.08
N PRO A 173 -8.75 -5.00 15.70
CA PRO A 173 -10.07 -4.85 15.09
C PRO A 173 -10.02 -3.90 13.88
N ASP A 174 -11.06 -3.90 13.07
CA ASP A 174 -11.13 -3.09 11.84
C ASP A 174 -11.13 -1.58 12.17
N PRO A 175 -10.12 -0.81 11.68
CA PRO A 175 -9.99 0.63 11.94
C PRO A 175 -11.23 1.42 11.51
N ARG A 176 -11.98 0.95 10.52
CA ARG A 176 -13.17 1.62 9.98
C ARG A 176 -14.40 1.46 10.87
N THR A 177 -14.55 0.32 11.55
CA THR A 177 -15.80 -0.03 12.27
C THR A 177 -15.64 -0.04 13.79
N PHE A 178 -14.41 -0.06 14.31
CA PHE A 178 -14.15 -0.09 15.74
C PHE A 178 -14.68 1.17 16.47
N MET A 179 -15.18 1.00 17.70
CA MET A 179 -15.70 2.07 18.59
C MET A 179 -16.68 3.06 17.93
N GLY A 180 -17.66 2.54 17.18
CA GLY A 180 -18.68 3.38 16.51
C GLY A 180 -18.28 3.90 15.13
N GLY A 181 -17.10 3.49 14.65
CA GLY A 181 -16.60 3.78 13.31
C GLY A 181 -15.95 5.15 13.15
N ILE A 182 -15.44 5.42 11.96
CA ILE A 182 -14.74 6.68 11.65
C ILE A 182 -15.75 7.80 11.36
N SER A 183 -15.57 8.93 12.02
CA SER A 183 -16.30 10.15 11.69
C SER A 183 -15.75 10.76 10.40
N TYR A 184 -16.62 10.90 9.40
CA TYR A 184 -16.33 11.68 8.20
C TYR A 184 -16.57 13.15 8.55
N LYS A 185 -15.51 13.94 8.64
CA LYS A 185 -15.59 15.40 8.78
C LYS A 185 -15.84 16.06 7.43
#